data_AF-A0A9D8ZKC3-F1
#
_entry.id   AF-A0A9D8ZKC3-F1
#
_cell.length_a   1.000
_cell.length_b   1.000
_cell.length_c   1.000
_cell.angle_alpha   90.00
_cell.angle_beta   90.00
_cell.angle_gamma   90.00
#
_symmetry.space_group_name_H-M   'P 1'
#
loop_
_entity.id
_entity.type
_entity.pdbx_description
1 polymer ?
#
loop_
_entity_poly.entity_id
_entity_poly.type
_entity_poly.pdbx_seq_one_letter_code
_entity_poly.pdbx_strand_id
1 'polypeptide(L)'
;MPLAVTATAFSVWVIVATIWSPEPADALPRVIKLVPLILLGCFALRLPHMVDVDGRRAARWMTNGTAVAVVLLLAAIGYAYGTGDALWGEFDQDPLTPLNSNAVVLALISWPLLIVFGPRKPFEAAALAVCTLITLCLSSSLAAFMVFLICSGVLVFRWMIGVRAGYAIAVVAAALIVLAPYIIQLTKVKEYLADHPVAYSDVTSSARHRLAMWSFAAEKIGEKPWLGWGMGASRHIPQEEYRLAPNMEIMPLHPHNLALQTRLELGLPGALILAGFVFAIFYRLATFTDDGWKSGVAMAAASAWLFVANVSYGMWQSWWIAMAFLLAILMKIAFAAGTRKAD
;
A
#
# COMPACT_ATOMS: atom_id res chain seq x y z
N MET A 1 12.73 -3.21 19.03
CA MET A 1 13.55 -1.99 19.15
C MET A 1 13.82 -1.27 17.82
N PRO A 2 14.20 -1.92 16.69
CA PRO A 2 14.57 -1.21 15.47
C PRO A 2 13.42 -0.38 14.87
N LEU A 3 12.20 -0.94 14.83
CA LEU A 3 11.05 -0.34 14.15
C LEU A 3 10.64 1.04 14.71
N ALA A 4 10.62 1.17 16.04
CA ALA A 4 10.24 2.41 16.70
C ALA A 4 11.28 3.51 16.44
N VAL A 5 12.57 3.17 16.49
CA VAL A 5 13.67 4.11 16.20
C VAL A 5 13.57 4.61 14.76
N THR A 6 13.38 3.73 13.79
CA THR A 6 13.20 4.11 12.38
C THR A 6 11.93 4.93 12.14
N ALA A 7 10.81 4.61 12.81
CA ALA A 7 9.57 5.38 12.71
C ALA A 7 9.71 6.78 13.32
N THR A 8 10.41 6.90 14.45
CA THR A 8 10.74 8.18 15.06
C THR A 8 11.68 8.99 14.16
N ALA A 9 12.74 8.38 13.62
CA ALA A 9 13.65 9.04 12.68
C ALA A 9 12.91 9.55 11.44
N PHE A 10 11.99 8.74 10.88
CA PHE A 10 11.16 9.15 9.76
C PHE A 10 10.24 10.32 10.14
N SER A 11 9.62 10.25 11.32
CA SER A 11 8.74 11.33 11.82
C SER A 11 9.48 12.65 12.02
N VAL A 12 10.70 12.59 12.59
CA VAL A 12 11.57 13.76 12.75
C VAL A 12 11.96 14.33 11.39
N TRP A 13 12.33 13.47 10.43
CA TRP A 13 12.68 13.93 9.09
C TRP A 13 11.49 14.59 8.37
N VAL A 14 10.28 14.03 8.51
CA VAL A 14 9.04 14.63 7.97
C VAL A 14 8.78 16.01 8.56
N ILE A 15 9.00 16.19 9.87
CA ILE A 15 8.88 17.51 10.53
C ILE A 15 9.92 18.48 9.98
N VAL A 16 11.18 18.05 9.88
CA VAL A 16 12.29 18.87 9.35
C VAL A 16 12.03 19.28 7.90
N ALA A 17 11.47 18.39 7.08
CA ALA A 17 11.12 18.66 5.69
C ALA A 17 10.02 19.71 5.49
N THR A 18 9.33 20.14 6.56
CA THR A 18 8.40 21.28 6.46
C THR A 18 9.12 22.62 6.31
N ILE A 19 10.38 22.72 6.76
CA ILE A 19 11.17 23.96 6.77
C ILE A 19 11.38 24.52 5.36
N TRP A 20 11.50 23.64 4.35
CA TRP A 20 11.66 24.03 2.95
C TRP A 20 10.46 23.63 2.08
N SER A 21 9.31 23.32 2.69
CA SER A 21 8.08 23.07 1.93
C SER A 21 7.68 24.33 1.15
N PRO A 22 7.22 24.23 -0.10
CA PRO A 22 6.76 25.38 -0.88
C PRO A 22 5.56 26.06 -0.24
N GLU A 23 4.73 25.28 0.49
CA GLU A 23 3.56 25.78 1.21
C GLU A 23 3.49 25.15 2.62
N PRO A 24 4.20 25.73 3.60
CA PRO A 24 4.26 25.19 4.96
C PRO A 24 2.89 25.17 5.67
N ALA A 25 1.98 26.09 5.33
CA ALA A 25 0.65 26.16 5.93
C ALA A 25 -0.20 24.93 5.59
N ASP A 26 -0.02 24.35 4.40
CA ASP A 26 -0.66 23.11 3.97
C ASP A 26 0.04 21.85 4.49
N ALA A 27 1.35 21.93 4.71
CA ALA A 27 2.17 20.82 5.18
C ALA A 27 1.96 20.54 6.67
N LEU A 28 1.90 21.58 7.50
CA LEU A 28 1.89 21.45 8.96
C LEU A 28 0.67 20.65 9.50
N PRO A 29 -0.59 20.89 9.06
CA PRO A 29 -1.74 20.09 9.48
C PRO A 29 -1.58 18.60 9.16
N ARG A 30 -0.92 18.26 8.04
CA ARG A 30 -0.63 16.87 7.67
C ARG A 30 0.35 16.25 8.64
N VAL A 31 1.43 16.95 8.98
CA VAL A 31 2.43 16.45 9.94
C VAL A 31 1.81 16.25 11.32
N ILE A 32 1.02 17.22 11.81
CA ILE A 32 0.31 17.14 13.09
C ILE A 32 -0.64 15.94 13.13
N LYS A 33 -1.26 15.57 12.01
CA LYS A 33 -2.13 14.39 11.92
C LYS A 33 -1.33 13.08 11.81
N LEU A 34 -0.27 13.06 11.01
CA LEU A 34 0.40 11.83 10.58
C LEU A 34 1.45 11.35 11.58
N VAL A 35 2.20 12.24 12.22
CA VAL A 35 3.21 11.85 13.20
C VAL A 35 2.57 11.13 14.41
N PRO A 36 1.51 11.68 15.05
CA PRO A 36 0.81 10.96 16.11
C PRO A 36 0.21 9.64 15.62
N LEU A 37 -0.33 9.58 14.40
CA LEU A 37 -0.86 8.33 13.84
C LEU A 37 0.22 7.24 13.74
N ILE A 38 1.42 7.58 13.27
CA ILE A 38 2.56 6.65 13.18
C ILE A 38 2.99 6.18 14.57
N LEU A 39 3.09 7.11 15.53
CA LEU A 39 3.49 6.79 16.90
C LEU A 39 2.45 5.93 17.63
N LEU A 40 1.17 6.28 17.50
CA LEU A 40 0.04 5.52 18.04
C LEU A 40 -0.06 4.14 17.39
N GLY A 41 0.16 4.03 16.08
CA GLY A 41 0.24 2.74 15.39
C GLY A 41 1.38 1.87 15.92
N CYS A 42 2.58 2.45 16.13
CA CYS A 42 3.71 1.75 16.74
C CYS A 42 3.42 1.29 18.18
N PHE A 43 2.68 2.10 18.95
CA PHE A 43 2.21 1.72 20.29
C PHE A 43 1.17 0.60 20.20
N ALA A 44 0.19 0.71 19.31
CA ALA A 44 -0.89 -0.25 19.11
C ALA A 44 -0.37 -1.65 18.75
N LEU A 45 0.76 -1.75 18.04
CA LEU A 45 1.44 -3.02 17.77
C LEU A 45 1.90 -3.77 19.02
N ARG A 46 1.99 -3.10 20.18
CA ARG A 46 2.33 -3.71 21.48
C ARG A 46 1.09 -4.21 22.24
N LEU A 47 -0.10 -3.69 21.93
CA LEU A 47 -1.34 -4.01 22.66
C LEU A 47 -1.66 -5.51 22.71
N PRO A 48 -1.47 -6.33 21.65
CA PRO A 48 -1.75 -7.76 21.73
C PRO A 48 -0.88 -8.53 22.74
N HIS A 49 0.24 -7.94 23.18
CA HIS A 49 1.08 -8.51 24.25
C HIS A 49 0.68 -8.01 25.64
N MET A 50 -0.12 -6.94 25.72
CA MET A 50 -0.56 -6.30 26.96
C MET A 50 -1.96 -6.76 27.40
N VAL A 51 -2.71 -7.37 26.50
CA VAL A 51 -4.07 -7.85 26.75
C VAL A 51 -4.14 -9.33 26.39
N ASP A 52 -4.73 -10.17 27.26
CA ASP A 52 -5.01 -11.56 26.91
C ASP A 52 -6.15 -11.59 25.89
N VAL A 53 -5.78 -11.73 24.63
CA VAL A 53 -6.74 -11.83 23.52
C VAL A 53 -7.10 -13.30 23.36
N ASP A 54 -8.37 -13.65 23.61
CA ASP A 54 -8.91 -14.95 23.23
C ASP A 54 -8.86 -15.09 21.70
N GLY A 55 -7.88 -15.85 21.21
CA GLY A 55 -7.66 -16.09 19.79
C GLY A 55 -8.88 -16.66 19.07
N ARG A 56 -9.71 -17.49 19.72
CA ARG A 56 -10.94 -18.03 19.11
C ARG A 56 -12.01 -16.97 18.98
N ARG A 57 -12.15 -16.08 19.97
CA ARG A 57 -13.08 -14.94 19.90
C ARG A 57 -12.62 -13.94 18.84
N ALA A 58 -11.32 -13.64 18.80
CA ALA A 58 -10.76 -12.71 17.82
C ALA A 58 -10.90 -13.23 16.39
N ALA A 59 -10.57 -14.50 16.15
CA ALA A 59 -10.81 -15.18 14.87
C ALA A 59 -12.27 -15.05 14.41
N ARG A 60 -13.23 -15.33 15.29
CA ARG A 60 -14.67 -15.21 14.99
C ARG A 60 -15.06 -13.77 14.60
N TRP A 61 -14.60 -12.78 15.35
CA TRP A 61 -14.89 -11.37 15.01
C TRP A 61 -14.27 -10.94 13.69
N MET A 62 -13.04 -11.39 13.39
CA MET A 62 -12.41 -11.14 12.11
C MET A 62 -13.21 -11.76 10.96
N THR A 63 -13.60 -13.03 11.08
CA THR A 63 -14.40 -13.70 10.06
C THR A 63 -15.76 -13.02 9.85
N ASN A 64 -16.48 -12.73 10.94
CA ASN A 64 -17.79 -12.10 10.86
C ASN A 64 -17.70 -10.67 10.29
N GLY A 65 -16.70 -9.89 10.71
CA GLY A 65 -16.47 -8.55 10.20
C GLY A 65 -16.17 -8.55 8.70
N THR A 66 -15.34 -9.48 8.22
CA THR A 66 -15.07 -9.63 6.79
C THR A 66 -16.29 -10.12 6.02
N ALA A 67 -17.09 -11.04 6.57
CA ALA A 67 -18.34 -11.46 5.93
C ALA A 67 -19.31 -10.28 5.75
N VAL A 68 -19.47 -9.44 6.78
CA VAL A 68 -20.25 -8.19 6.69
C VAL A 68 -19.67 -7.26 5.63
N ALA A 69 -18.35 -7.08 5.60
CA ALA A 69 -17.70 -6.24 4.59
C ALA A 69 -17.93 -6.73 3.16
N VAL A 70 -17.88 -8.05 2.91
CA VAL A 70 -18.20 -8.66 1.61
C VAL A 70 -19.65 -8.37 1.22
N VAL A 71 -20.61 -8.59 2.14
CA VAL A 71 -22.04 -8.34 1.88
C VAL A 71 -22.29 -6.86 1.55
N LEU A 72 -21.72 -5.95 2.34
CA LEU A 72 -21.87 -4.51 2.10
C LEU A 72 -21.26 -4.09 0.76
N LEU A 73 -20.08 -4.63 0.40
CA LEU A 73 -19.43 -4.31 -0.86
C LEU A 73 -20.19 -4.87 -2.05
N LEU A 74 -20.70 -6.10 -1.97
CA LEU A 74 -21.56 -6.68 -3.01
C LEU A 74 -22.87 -5.92 -3.16
N ALA A 75 -23.48 -5.46 -2.06
CA ALA A 75 -24.67 -4.62 -2.11
C ALA A 75 -24.38 -3.28 -2.81
N ALA A 76 -23.24 -2.65 -2.52
CA ALA A 76 -22.82 -1.41 -3.17
C ALA A 76 -22.55 -1.58 -4.67
N ILE A 77 -21.88 -2.68 -5.05
CA ILE A 77 -21.65 -3.05 -6.45
C ILE A 77 -22.98 -3.31 -7.16
N GLY A 78 -23.89 -4.07 -6.53
CA GLY A 78 -25.22 -4.35 -7.07
C GLY A 78 -26.06 -3.09 -7.25
N TYR A 79 -26.00 -2.15 -6.29
CA TYR A 79 -26.62 -0.83 -6.43
C TYR A 79 -26.07 -0.09 -7.64
N ALA A 80 -24.74 0.01 -7.77
CA ALA A 80 -24.10 0.70 -8.88
C ALA A 80 -24.47 0.11 -10.26
N TYR A 81 -24.52 -1.21 -10.40
CA TYR A 81 -24.99 -1.84 -11.62
C TYR A 81 -26.49 -1.64 -11.88
N GLY A 82 -27.30 -1.57 -10.82
CA GLY A 82 -28.76 -1.44 -10.93
C GLY A 82 -29.24 -0.02 -11.21
N THR A 83 -28.57 1.00 -10.66
CA THR A 83 -28.97 2.41 -10.75
C THR A 83 -28.09 3.24 -11.68
N GLY A 84 -26.86 2.77 -11.97
CA GLY A 84 -25.84 3.57 -12.62
C GLY A 84 -25.21 4.64 -11.69
N ASP A 85 -25.50 4.59 -10.39
CA ASP A 85 -25.07 5.58 -9.39
C ASP A 85 -24.24 4.92 -8.27
N ALA A 86 -23.34 5.67 -7.65
CA ALA A 86 -22.53 5.16 -6.55
C ALA A 86 -23.35 5.12 -5.25
N LEU A 87 -23.31 4.00 -4.52
CA LEU A 87 -23.99 3.91 -3.22
C LEU A 87 -23.42 4.91 -2.19
N TRP A 88 -22.14 5.24 -2.33
CA TRP A 88 -21.46 6.30 -1.57
C TRP A 88 -20.25 6.82 -2.33
N GLY A 89 -19.85 8.04 -1.99
CA GLY A 89 -18.68 8.71 -2.57
C GLY A 89 -18.98 9.33 -3.92
N GLU A 90 -18.11 10.24 -4.33
CA GLU A 90 -18.21 10.94 -5.61
C GLU A 90 -17.46 10.16 -6.69
N PHE A 91 -18.02 10.16 -7.90
CA PHE A 91 -17.40 9.58 -9.09
C PHE A 91 -17.56 10.53 -10.27
N ASP A 92 -16.67 10.39 -11.25
CA ASP A 92 -16.73 11.14 -12.50
C ASP A 92 -17.40 10.29 -13.61
N GLN A 93 -16.76 9.18 -13.99
CA GLN A 93 -17.25 8.32 -15.09
C GLN A 93 -17.76 6.95 -14.66
N ASP A 94 -17.17 6.35 -13.63
CA ASP A 94 -17.48 4.98 -13.21
C ASP A 94 -17.99 4.96 -11.74
N PRO A 95 -19.26 4.61 -11.50
CA PRO A 95 -19.86 4.56 -10.16
C PRO A 95 -19.20 3.50 -9.24
N LEU A 96 -18.40 2.59 -9.79
CA LEU A 96 -17.60 1.64 -9.00
C LEU A 96 -16.30 2.25 -8.45
N THR A 97 -15.87 3.42 -8.96
CA THR A 97 -14.61 4.06 -8.57
C THR A 97 -14.46 4.27 -7.05
N PRO A 98 -15.50 4.77 -6.32
CA PRO A 98 -15.42 4.94 -4.86
C PRO A 98 -15.21 3.62 -4.12
N LEU A 99 -15.62 2.50 -4.72
CA LEU A 99 -15.52 1.16 -4.12
C LEU A 99 -14.13 0.56 -4.24
N ASN A 100 -13.24 1.14 -5.05
CA ASN A 100 -11.89 0.61 -5.26
C ASN A 100 -11.07 0.53 -3.96
N SER A 101 -11.19 1.51 -3.07
CA SER A 101 -10.52 1.48 -1.76
C SER A 101 -11.09 0.40 -0.84
N ASN A 102 -12.39 0.15 -0.91
CA ASN A 102 -13.05 -0.92 -0.15
C ASN A 102 -12.58 -2.29 -0.65
N ALA A 103 -12.48 -2.46 -1.97
CA ALA A 103 -11.97 -3.67 -2.60
C ALA A 103 -10.51 -3.95 -2.20
N VAL A 104 -9.64 -2.93 -2.16
CA VAL A 104 -8.27 -3.07 -1.66
C VAL A 104 -8.24 -3.47 -0.18
N VAL A 105 -9.03 -2.82 0.67
CA VAL A 105 -9.08 -3.15 2.11
C VAL A 105 -9.51 -4.60 2.29
N LEU A 106 -10.55 -5.04 1.58
CA LEU A 106 -11.02 -6.43 1.59
C LEU A 106 -9.90 -7.39 1.15
N ALA A 107 -9.21 -7.10 0.05
CA ALA A 107 -8.10 -7.92 -0.43
C ALA A 107 -6.97 -8.07 0.60
N LEU A 108 -6.65 -6.99 1.34
CA LEU A 108 -5.62 -7.01 2.37
C LEU A 108 -6.04 -7.81 3.63
N ILE A 109 -7.28 -7.63 4.11
CA ILE A 109 -7.74 -8.31 5.34
C ILE A 109 -8.03 -9.81 5.14
N SER A 110 -8.20 -10.27 3.90
CA SER A 110 -8.38 -11.69 3.59
C SER A 110 -7.14 -12.54 3.96
N TRP A 111 -5.94 -11.95 4.00
CA TRP A 111 -4.69 -12.66 4.35
C TRP A 111 -4.61 -13.13 5.81
N PRO A 112 -4.87 -12.27 6.82
CA PRO A 112 -5.03 -12.74 8.20
C PRO A 112 -6.02 -13.90 8.37
N LEU A 113 -7.11 -13.91 7.58
CA LEU A 113 -8.13 -14.97 7.66
C LEU A 113 -7.67 -16.32 7.11
N LEU A 114 -6.76 -16.34 6.13
CA LEU A 114 -6.11 -17.59 5.69
C LEU A 114 -5.35 -18.27 6.83
N ILE A 115 -4.75 -17.49 7.75
CA ILE A 115 -4.08 -18.02 8.94
C ILE A 115 -5.11 -18.56 9.94
N VAL A 116 -6.22 -17.83 10.13
CA VAL A 116 -7.30 -18.21 11.05
C VAL A 116 -7.94 -19.54 10.63
N PHE A 117 -8.25 -19.70 9.34
CA PHE A 117 -8.85 -20.94 8.83
C PHE A 117 -7.82 -22.08 8.79
N GLY A 118 -6.59 -21.77 8.37
CA GLY A 118 -5.47 -22.72 8.33
C GLY A 118 -5.80 -24.01 7.55
N PRO A 119 -4.99 -25.06 7.71
CA PRO A 119 -5.25 -26.36 7.06
C PRO A 119 -6.47 -27.11 7.62
N ARG A 120 -7.10 -26.59 8.69
CA ARG A 120 -8.23 -27.25 9.38
C ARG A 120 -9.59 -26.89 8.80
N LYS A 121 -9.69 -25.75 8.11
CA LYS A 121 -10.92 -25.23 7.50
C LYS A 121 -10.70 -24.84 6.04
N PRO A 122 -10.25 -25.79 5.19
CA PRO A 122 -9.88 -25.49 3.81
C PRO A 122 -11.06 -25.04 2.97
N PHE A 123 -12.27 -25.53 3.25
CA PHE A 123 -13.49 -25.13 2.55
C PHE A 123 -13.87 -23.68 2.87
N GLU A 124 -13.81 -23.27 4.13
CA GLU A 124 -14.10 -21.88 4.53
C GLU A 124 -13.04 -20.92 4.01
N ALA A 125 -11.77 -21.33 3.99
CA ALA A 125 -10.68 -20.55 3.39
C ALA A 125 -10.89 -20.39 1.88
N ALA A 126 -11.23 -21.48 1.18
CA ALA A 126 -11.52 -21.46 -0.25
C ALA A 126 -12.76 -20.59 -0.55
N ALA A 127 -13.83 -20.73 0.22
CA ALA A 127 -15.04 -19.93 0.07
C ALA A 127 -14.74 -18.44 0.26
N LEU A 128 -13.99 -18.04 1.29
CA LEU A 128 -13.58 -16.65 1.48
C LEU A 128 -12.72 -16.15 0.32
N ALA A 129 -11.74 -16.94 -0.12
CA ALA A 129 -10.87 -16.57 -1.24
C ALA A 129 -11.69 -16.37 -2.52
N VAL A 130 -12.59 -17.29 -2.84
CA VAL A 130 -13.49 -17.21 -4.00
C VAL A 130 -14.42 -16.01 -3.88
N CYS A 131 -15.08 -15.79 -2.74
CA CYS A 131 -15.96 -14.64 -2.54
C CYS A 131 -15.19 -13.32 -2.66
N THR A 132 -13.97 -13.25 -2.11
CA THR A 132 -13.11 -12.08 -2.27
C THR A 132 -12.76 -11.87 -3.74
N LEU A 133 -12.28 -12.90 -4.43
CA LEU A 133 -11.91 -12.84 -5.85
C LEU A 133 -13.10 -12.43 -6.73
N ILE A 134 -14.29 -13.00 -6.52
CA ILE A 134 -15.50 -12.59 -7.24
C ILE A 134 -15.78 -11.11 -7.00
N THR A 135 -15.76 -10.66 -5.74
CA THR A 135 -15.99 -9.25 -5.39
C THR A 135 -14.98 -8.33 -6.07
N LEU A 136 -13.72 -8.76 -6.18
CA LEU A 136 -12.67 -8.02 -6.87
C LEU A 136 -12.83 -8.02 -8.39
N CYS A 137 -13.21 -9.15 -9.00
CA CYS A 137 -13.47 -9.24 -10.43
C CYS A 137 -14.68 -8.40 -10.86
N LEU A 138 -15.65 -8.23 -9.95
CA LEU A 138 -16.79 -7.32 -10.13
C LEU A 138 -16.44 -5.85 -9.83
N SER A 139 -15.26 -5.58 -9.28
CA SER A 139 -14.76 -4.22 -9.05
C SER A 139 -13.95 -3.73 -10.25
N SER A 140 -13.85 -2.42 -10.47
CA SER A 140 -12.99 -1.83 -11.51
C SER A 140 -11.51 -1.71 -11.10
N SER A 141 -11.10 -2.28 -9.96
CA SER A 141 -9.76 -2.12 -9.39
C SER A 141 -8.76 -3.17 -9.86
N LEU A 142 -8.02 -2.88 -10.95
CA LEU A 142 -6.88 -3.71 -11.38
C LEU A 142 -5.83 -3.86 -10.27
N ALA A 143 -5.62 -2.83 -9.46
CA ALA A 143 -4.66 -2.87 -8.34
C ALA A 143 -5.09 -3.91 -7.28
N ALA A 144 -6.39 -4.02 -6.98
CA ALA A 144 -6.88 -5.01 -6.04
C ALA A 144 -6.72 -6.44 -6.57
N PHE A 145 -6.90 -6.66 -7.88
CA PHE A 145 -6.63 -7.96 -8.49
C PHE A 145 -5.14 -8.35 -8.40
N MET A 146 -4.24 -7.40 -8.70
CA MET A 146 -2.79 -7.62 -8.66
C MET A 146 -2.26 -7.95 -7.26
N VAL A 147 -2.97 -7.58 -6.18
CA VAL A 147 -2.64 -8.00 -4.82
C VAL A 147 -2.58 -9.53 -4.71
N PHE A 148 -3.54 -10.26 -5.29
CA PHE A 148 -3.55 -11.72 -5.22
C PHE A 148 -2.37 -12.35 -5.97
N LEU A 149 -2.04 -11.82 -7.14
CA LEU A 149 -0.90 -12.28 -7.93
C LEU A 149 0.42 -12.08 -7.18
N ILE A 150 0.63 -10.88 -6.62
CA ILE A 150 1.85 -10.55 -5.88
C ILE A 150 1.99 -11.38 -4.62
N CYS A 151 0.91 -11.51 -3.85
CA CYS A 151 0.92 -12.33 -2.66
C CYS A 151 1.20 -13.80 -2.97
N SER A 152 0.56 -14.35 -3.99
CA SER A 152 0.78 -15.74 -4.41
C SER A 152 2.22 -15.95 -4.87
N GLY A 153 2.77 -15.02 -5.66
CA GLY A 153 4.17 -15.05 -6.07
C GLY A 153 5.15 -14.98 -4.89
N VAL A 154 4.93 -14.09 -3.94
CA VAL A 154 5.75 -13.97 -2.72
C VAL A 154 5.70 -15.24 -1.88
N LEU A 155 4.50 -15.79 -1.70
CA LEU A 155 4.28 -17.01 -0.93
C LEU A 155 4.96 -18.22 -1.58
N VAL A 156 4.78 -18.41 -2.90
CA VAL A 156 5.42 -19.48 -3.67
C VAL A 156 6.94 -19.31 -3.66
N PHE A 157 7.46 -18.09 -3.87
CA PHE A 157 8.90 -17.83 -3.84
C PHE A 157 9.50 -18.13 -2.46
N ARG A 158 8.82 -17.72 -1.38
CA ARG A 158 9.23 -18.02 0.00
C ARG A 158 9.14 -19.52 0.33
N TRP A 159 8.19 -20.24 -0.24
CA TRP A 159 8.03 -21.68 -0.10
C TRP A 159 9.14 -22.45 -0.82
N MET A 160 9.45 -22.10 -2.06
CA MET A 160 10.46 -22.80 -2.89
C MET A 160 11.90 -22.54 -2.43
N ILE A 161 12.24 -21.30 -2.09
CA ILE A 161 13.64 -20.88 -1.85
C ILE A 161 13.96 -20.73 -0.35
N GLY A 162 12.94 -20.83 0.51
CA GLY A 162 13.11 -20.75 1.96
C GLY A 162 13.46 -19.33 2.44
N VAL A 163 14.19 -19.25 3.56
CA VAL A 163 14.53 -17.96 4.20
C VAL A 163 15.34 -17.01 3.30
N ARG A 164 16.10 -17.57 2.34
CA ARG A 164 16.88 -16.78 1.37
C ARG A 164 15.99 -15.92 0.47
N ALA A 165 14.83 -16.42 0.05
CA ALA A 165 13.83 -15.60 -0.63
C ALA A 165 13.34 -14.46 0.25
N GLY A 166 13.20 -14.72 1.56
CA GLY A 166 12.89 -13.70 2.56
C GLY A 166 13.85 -12.52 2.55
N TYR A 167 15.15 -12.82 2.58
CA TYR A 167 16.21 -11.81 2.48
C TYR A 167 16.22 -11.10 1.13
N ALA A 168 16.05 -11.83 0.03
CA ALA A 168 16.00 -11.25 -1.30
C ALA A 168 14.84 -10.26 -1.43
N ILE A 169 13.63 -10.61 -0.97
CA ILE A 169 12.48 -9.70 -0.96
C ILE A 169 12.77 -8.46 -0.11
N ALA A 170 13.38 -8.60 1.07
CA ALA A 170 13.72 -7.46 1.92
C ALA A 170 14.68 -6.49 1.22
N VAL A 171 15.74 -7.01 0.58
CA VAL A 171 16.72 -6.22 -0.17
C VAL A 171 16.06 -5.56 -1.39
N VAL A 172 15.31 -6.32 -2.19
CA VAL A 172 14.65 -5.81 -3.40
C VAL A 172 13.63 -4.73 -3.04
N ALA A 173 12.78 -4.96 -2.05
CA ALA A 173 11.78 -3.97 -1.62
C ALA A 173 12.44 -2.65 -1.18
N ALA A 174 13.52 -2.73 -0.38
CA ALA A 174 14.26 -1.55 0.04
C ALA A 174 14.99 -0.85 -1.13
N ALA A 175 15.61 -1.63 -2.02
CA ALA A 175 16.27 -1.11 -3.21
C ALA A 175 15.29 -0.39 -4.13
N LEU A 176 14.09 -0.93 -4.35
CA LEU A 176 13.05 -0.31 -5.17
C LEU A 176 12.61 1.05 -4.60
N ILE A 177 12.55 1.23 -3.27
CA ILE A 177 12.26 2.55 -2.68
C ILE A 177 13.30 3.60 -3.08
N VAL A 178 14.58 3.22 -3.05
CA VAL A 178 15.69 4.15 -3.33
C VAL A 178 15.87 4.38 -4.83
N LEU A 179 15.72 3.32 -5.63
CA LEU A 179 16.03 3.27 -7.05
C LEU A 179 14.84 3.59 -7.96
N ALA A 180 13.62 3.70 -7.44
CA ALA A 180 12.41 4.03 -8.21
C ALA A 180 12.61 5.15 -9.27
N PRO A 181 13.13 6.36 -8.94
CA PRO A 181 13.28 7.39 -9.96
C PRO A 181 14.23 6.99 -11.10
N TYR A 182 15.32 6.28 -10.78
CA TYR A 182 16.26 5.80 -11.79
C TYR A 182 15.65 4.71 -12.65
N ILE A 183 14.87 3.80 -12.07
CA ILE A 183 14.15 2.76 -12.82
C ILE A 183 13.19 3.41 -13.83
N ILE A 184 12.44 4.43 -13.41
CA ILE A 184 11.52 5.16 -14.31
C ILE A 184 12.27 5.90 -15.43
N GLN A 185 13.44 6.46 -15.16
CA GLN A 185 14.26 7.08 -16.20
C GLN A 185 14.83 6.04 -17.18
N LEU A 186 15.21 4.84 -16.70
CA LEU A 186 15.74 3.76 -17.53
C LEU A 186 14.69 3.12 -18.45
N THR A 187 13.41 3.16 -18.10
CA THR A 187 12.35 2.61 -18.97
C THR A 187 12.10 3.45 -20.23
N LYS A 188 12.73 4.63 -20.36
CA LYS A 188 12.53 5.57 -21.49
C LYS A 188 11.05 5.87 -21.75
N VAL A 189 10.28 5.96 -20.66
CA VAL A 189 8.83 6.14 -20.75
C VAL A 189 8.47 7.52 -21.31
N LYS A 190 9.33 8.53 -21.10
CA LYS A 190 9.17 9.87 -21.66
C LYS A 190 9.19 9.82 -23.18
N GLU A 191 10.17 9.11 -23.75
CA GLU A 191 10.32 8.89 -25.18
C GLU A 191 9.16 8.07 -25.73
N TYR A 192 8.79 6.97 -25.08
CA TYR A 192 7.65 6.16 -25.49
C TYR A 192 6.34 6.97 -25.57
N LEU A 193 6.08 7.83 -24.58
CA LEU A 193 4.88 8.67 -24.55
C LEU A 193 4.90 9.78 -25.61
N ALA A 194 6.08 10.28 -25.98
CA ALA A 194 6.25 11.25 -27.06
C ALA A 194 5.98 10.62 -28.43
N ASP A 195 6.46 9.39 -28.65
CA ASP A 195 6.33 8.68 -29.94
C ASP A 195 4.93 8.10 -30.19
N HIS A 196 4.11 7.92 -29.15
CA HIS A 196 2.80 7.27 -29.26
C HIS A 196 1.66 8.17 -28.75
N PRO A 197 1.23 9.23 -29.45
CA PRO A 197 0.17 10.14 -28.99
C PRO A 197 -1.12 9.43 -28.53
N VAL A 198 -1.90 10.08 -27.67
CA VAL A 198 -3.10 9.51 -26.99
C VAL A 198 -4.09 8.82 -27.93
N ALA A 199 -4.18 9.27 -29.18
CA ALA A 199 -5.07 8.70 -30.20
C ALA A 199 -4.72 7.26 -30.64
N TYR A 200 -3.52 6.74 -30.32
CA TYR A 200 -3.00 5.48 -30.88
C TYR A 200 -2.49 4.44 -29.85
N SER A 201 -2.76 4.58 -28.54
CA SER A 201 -2.23 3.63 -27.54
C SER A 201 -3.20 2.56 -27.06
N ASP A 202 -2.75 1.31 -27.07
CA ASP A 202 -3.41 0.15 -26.45
C ASP A 202 -3.33 0.13 -24.91
N VAL A 203 -2.59 1.06 -24.30
CA VAL A 203 -2.46 1.19 -22.84
C VAL A 203 -3.71 1.85 -22.27
N THR A 204 -4.31 1.25 -21.22
CA THR A 204 -5.47 1.85 -20.54
C THR A 204 -5.16 3.29 -20.09
N SER A 205 -6.13 4.20 -20.25
CA SER A 205 -5.98 5.64 -19.95
C SER A 205 -5.36 5.89 -18.57
N SER A 206 -5.73 5.11 -17.55
CA SER A 206 -5.20 5.24 -16.19
C SER A 206 -3.73 4.80 -16.04
N ALA A 207 -3.30 3.73 -16.69
CA ALA A 207 -1.90 3.27 -16.64
C ALA A 207 -0.99 4.27 -17.38
N ARG A 208 -1.44 4.76 -18.54
CA ARG A 208 -0.72 5.77 -19.31
C ARG A 208 -0.56 7.07 -18.54
N HIS A 209 -1.62 7.54 -17.89
CA HIS A 209 -1.57 8.74 -17.05
C HIS A 209 -0.57 8.58 -15.89
N ARG A 210 -0.56 7.42 -15.21
CA ARG A 210 0.43 7.13 -14.16
C ARG A 210 1.87 7.13 -14.68
N LEU A 211 2.12 6.55 -15.86
CA LEU A 211 3.45 6.55 -16.47
C LEU A 211 3.95 7.97 -16.77
N ALA A 212 3.10 8.84 -17.33
CA ALA A 212 3.42 10.25 -17.55
C ALA A 212 3.71 10.97 -16.22
N MET A 213 2.88 10.74 -15.21
CA MET A 213 3.04 11.29 -13.87
C MET A 213 4.33 10.83 -13.18
N TRP A 214 4.70 9.56 -13.33
CA TRP A 214 5.95 9.03 -12.79
C TRP A 214 7.18 9.59 -13.50
N SER A 215 7.10 9.77 -14.82
CA SER A 215 8.15 10.43 -15.60
C SER A 215 8.37 11.86 -15.11
N PHE A 216 7.28 12.62 -14.96
CA PHE A 216 7.31 13.99 -14.44
C PHE A 216 7.90 14.04 -13.02
N ALA A 217 7.44 13.16 -12.12
CA ALA A 217 7.97 13.09 -10.77
C ALA A 217 9.47 12.74 -10.74
N ALA A 218 9.93 11.81 -11.60
CA ALA A 218 11.34 11.44 -11.71
C ALA A 218 12.22 12.59 -12.23
N GLU A 219 11.71 13.41 -13.16
CA GLU A 219 12.38 14.62 -13.63
C GLU A 219 12.51 15.66 -12.51
N LYS A 220 11.42 15.91 -11.77
CA LYS A 220 11.43 16.85 -10.63
C LYS A 220 12.29 16.37 -9.45
N ILE A 221 12.41 15.05 -9.24
CA ILE A 221 13.40 14.49 -8.30
C ILE A 221 14.83 14.85 -8.73
N GLY A 222 15.12 14.86 -10.03
CA GLY A 222 16.41 15.22 -10.59
C GLY A 222 16.83 16.68 -10.31
N GLU A 223 15.87 17.59 -10.19
CA GLU A 223 16.12 19.00 -9.86
C GLU A 223 16.55 19.21 -8.40
N LYS A 224 16.03 18.40 -7.45
CA LYS A 224 16.34 18.48 -6.02
C LYS A 224 16.59 17.10 -5.39
N PRO A 225 17.65 16.35 -5.79
CA PRO A 225 17.80 14.94 -5.45
C PRO A 225 18.12 14.67 -3.97
N TRP A 226 18.73 15.65 -3.28
CA TRP A 226 19.21 15.49 -1.92
C TRP A 226 18.13 15.76 -0.89
N LEU A 227 17.58 16.96 -0.84
CA LEU A 227 16.55 17.35 0.15
C LEU A 227 15.12 17.17 -0.35
N GLY A 228 14.93 16.93 -1.65
CA GLY A 228 13.60 16.95 -2.25
C GLY A 228 13.01 18.36 -2.27
N TRP A 229 11.71 18.42 -2.54
CA TRP A 229 10.95 19.66 -2.64
C TRP A 229 10.33 20.10 -1.32
N GLY A 230 10.36 19.26 -0.28
CA GLY A 230 9.78 19.53 1.03
C GLY A 230 8.47 18.79 1.24
N MET A 231 8.06 18.69 2.51
CA MET A 231 6.85 17.96 2.93
C MET A 231 5.60 18.53 2.26
N GLY A 232 4.81 17.67 1.61
CA GLY A 232 3.57 18.05 0.95
C GLY A 232 3.75 18.75 -0.40
N ALA A 233 4.97 18.80 -0.94
CA ALA A 233 5.27 19.59 -2.13
C ALA A 233 4.63 19.07 -3.43
N SER A 234 4.27 17.78 -3.55
CA SER A 234 3.83 17.21 -4.84
C SER A 234 2.70 17.99 -5.53
N ARG A 235 1.77 18.57 -4.77
CA ARG A 235 0.62 19.35 -5.29
C ARG A 235 0.96 20.81 -5.64
N HIS A 236 2.14 21.27 -5.25
CA HIS A 236 2.58 22.66 -5.38
C HIS A 236 3.74 22.80 -6.37
N ILE A 237 4.20 21.70 -6.97
CA ILE A 237 5.26 21.73 -7.97
C ILE A 237 4.66 22.27 -9.28
N PRO A 238 5.24 23.34 -9.86
CA PRO A 238 4.77 23.89 -11.13
C PRO A 238 4.81 22.85 -12.25
N GLN A 239 3.72 22.77 -13.01
CA GLN A 239 3.51 21.76 -14.06
C GLN A 239 2.77 22.31 -15.29
N GLU A 240 2.78 23.63 -15.48
CA GLU A 240 2.04 24.33 -16.55
C GLU A 240 2.44 23.85 -17.95
N GLU A 241 3.75 23.68 -18.18
CA GLU A 241 4.31 23.17 -19.45
C GLU A 241 3.95 21.71 -19.74
N TYR A 242 3.47 20.99 -18.73
CA TYR A 242 3.21 19.55 -18.80
C TYR A 242 1.71 19.23 -18.81
N ARG A 243 0.82 20.22 -18.73
CA ARG A 243 -0.63 19.99 -18.67
C ARG A 243 -1.13 19.20 -19.88
N LEU A 244 -1.94 18.17 -19.62
CA LEU A 244 -2.59 17.37 -20.67
C LEU A 244 -3.74 18.14 -21.34
N ALA A 245 -4.32 19.11 -20.61
CA ALA A 245 -5.32 20.08 -21.06
C ALA A 245 -5.30 21.29 -20.11
N PRO A 246 -5.88 22.46 -20.44
CA PRO A 246 -5.83 23.67 -19.59
C PRO A 246 -6.22 23.44 -18.12
N ASN A 247 -7.13 22.50 -17.87
CA ASN A 247 -7.64 22.12 -16.54
C ASN A 247 -7.21 20.71 -16.09
N MET A 248 -6.21 20.10 -16.74
CA MET A 248 -5.75 18.74 -16.42
C MET A 248 -4.26 18.72 -16.07
N GLU A 249 -4.01 18.74 -14.77
CA GLU A 249 -2.68 18.57 -14.19
C GLU A 249 -2.19 17.12 -14.33
N ILE A 250 -0.90 16.93 -14.60
CA ILE A 250 -0.30 15.59 -14.64
C ILE A 250 -0.25 14.98 -13.24
N MET A 251 0.05 15.80 -12.23
CA MET A 251 0.20 15.38 -10.84
C MET A 251 -0.57 16.36 -9.94
N PRO A 252 -1.91 16.21 -9.82
CA PRO A 252 -2.72 17.16 -9.06
C PRO A 252 -2.50 17.07 -7.55
N LEU A 253 -2.27 15.86 -7.03
CA LEU A 253 -2.09 15.65 -5.58
C LEU A 253 -0.77 15.01 -5.23
N HIS A 254 -0.40 13.94 -5.95
CA HIS A 254 0.77 13.10 -5.67
C HIS A 254 0.99 12.08 -6.79
N PRO A 255 2.18 11.45 -6.91
CA PRO A 255 2.49 10.52 -8.00
C PRO A 255 1.80 9.14 -7.92
N HIS A 256 0.91 8.90 -6.94
CA HIS A 256 0.33 7.57 -6.66
C HIS A 256 1.38 6.47 -6.46
N ASN A 257 2.58 6.86 -6.04
CA ASN A 257 3.72 5.97 -5.89
C ASN A 257 4.51 6.38 -4.65
N LEU A 258 4.47 5.54 -3.61
CA LEU A 258 5.14 5.73 -2.34
C LEU A 258 6.62 6.08 -2.52
N ALA A 259 7.36 5.31 -3.31
CA ALA A 259 8.79 5.51 -3.50
C ALA A 259 9.10 6.86 -4.15
N LEU A 260 8.42 7.18 -5.26
CA LEU A 260 8.58 8.45 -5.96
C LEU A 260 8.15 9.63 -5.09
N GLN A 261 7.02 9.54 -4.38
CA GLN A 261 6.57 10.62 -3.51
C GLN A 261 7.56 10.86 -2.36
N THR A 262 8.08 9.79 -1.76
CA THR A 262 9.11 9.89 -0.70
C THR A 262 10.34 10.62 -1.23
N ARG A 263 10.85 10.21 -2.40
CA ARG A 263 12.01 10.83 -3.04
C ARG A 263 11.76 12.28 -3.41
N LEU A 264 10.60 12.58 -3.98
CA LEU A 264 10.22 13.90 -4.46
C LEU A 264 10.09 14.90 -3.31
N GLU A 265 9.44 14.51 -2.22
CA GLU A 265 9.13 15.41 -1.11
C GLU A 265 10.22 15.43 -0.04
N LEU A 266 10.82 14.28 0.30
CA LEU A 266 11.74 14.13 1.43
C LEU A 266 13.19 13.89 1.01
N GLY A 267 13.47 13.81 -0.29
CA GLY A 267 14.82 13.62 -0.82
C GLY A 267 15.44 12.26 -0.52
N LEU A 268 16.76 12.16 -0.71
CA LEU A 268 17.54 10.95 -0.44
C LEU A 268 17.47 10.50 1.03
N PRO A 269 17.60 11.37 2.05
CA PRO A 269 17.53 10.93 3.44
C PRO A 269 16.18 10.28 3.78
N GLY A 270 15.07 10.88 3.35
CA GLY A 270 13.74 10.30 3.57
C GLY A 270 13.57 8.93 2.91
N ALA A 271 14.07 8.79 1.67
CA ALA A 271 14.04 7.51 0.96
C ALA A 271 14.92 6.44 1.62
N LEU A 272 16.11 6.80 2.13
CA LEU A 272 16.98 5.86 2.85
C LEU A 272 16.37 5.41 4.18
N ILE A 273 15.74 6.33 4.93
CA ILE A 273 15.05 5.99 6.18
C ILE A 273 13.87 5.05 5.90
N LEU A 274 13.06 5.36 4.88
CA LEU A 274 11.95 4.50 4.48
C LEU A 274 12.43 3.13 3.97
N ALA A 275 13.49 3.10 3.17
CA ALA A 275 14.09 1.86 2.69
C ALA A 275 14.62 1.00 3.86
N GLY A 276 15.29 1.61 4.84
CA GLY A 276 15.72 0.94 6.06
C GLY A 276 14.55 0.40 6.88
N PHE A 277 13.45 1.16 6.98
CA PHE A 277 12.21 0.73 7.64
C PHE A 277 11.58 -0.48 6.93
N VAL A 278 11.42 -0.41 5.61
CA VAL A 278 10.89 -1.49 4.77
C VAL A 278 11.78 -2.73 4.89
N PHE A 279 13.10 -2.58 4.77
CA PHE A 279 14.07 -3.67 4.96
C PHE A 279 13.90 -4.33 6.34
N ALA A 280 13.86 -3.54 7.42
CA ALA A 280 13.74 -4.06 8.77
C ALA A 280 12.43 -4.84 8.98
N ILE A 281 11.31 -4.39 8.39
CA ILE A 281 10.04 -5.12 8.41
C ILE A 281 10.20 -6.45 7.68
N PHE A 282 10.60 -6.45 6.42
CA PHE A 282 10.67 -7.68 5.63
C PHE A 282 11.71 -8.67 6.17
N TYR A 283 12.85 -8.19 6.65
CA TYR A 283 13.84 -9.02 7.33
C TYR A 283 13.24 -9.69 8.58
N ARG A 284 12.47 -8.93 9.39
CA ARG A 284 11.79 -9.49 10.55
C ARG A 284 10.73 -10.51 10.14
N LEU A 285 9.96 -10.26 9.08
CA LEU A 285 8.95 -11.18 8.56
C LEU A 285 9.58 -12.46 7.97
N ALA A 286 10.80 -12.38 7.45
CA ALA A 286 11.55 -13.53 6.97
C ALA A 286 12.04 -14.45 8.11
N THR A 287 12.28 -13.89 9.30
CA THR A 287 13.04 -14.55 10.39
C THR A 287 12.26 -14.75 11.69
N PHE A 288 11.00 -14.31 11.79
CA PHE A 288 10.25 -14.42 13.06
C PHE A 288 9.78 -15.83 13.40
N THR A 289 9.84 -16.76 12.45
CA THR A 289 9.41 -18.13 12.61
C THR A 289 10.14 -19.02 11.61
N ASP A 290 10.40 -20.27 11.99
CA ASP A 290 10.94 -21.30 11.08
C ASP A 290 9.87 -21.88 10.14
N ASP A 291 8.60 -21.60 10.43
CA ASP A 291 7.47 -21.99 9.61
C ASP A 291 7.40 -21.13 8.34
N GLY A 292 7.89 -21.68 7.23
CA GLY A 292 7.95 -21.00 5.93
C GLY A 292 6.60 -20.54 5.40
N TRP A 293 5.51 -21.25 5.74
CA TRP A 293 4.15 -20.85 5.37
C TRP A 293 3.73 -19.59 6.14
N LYS A 294 3.87 -19.59 7.48
CA LYS A 294 3.55 -18.41 8.30
C LYS A 294 4.39 -17.19 7.91
N SER A 295 5.69 -17.39 7.69
CA SER A 295 6.58 -16.33 7.20
C SER A 295 6.11 -15.81 5.83
N GLY A 296 5.82 -16.70 4.88
CA GLY A 296 5.37 -16.36 3.54
C GLY A 296 4.05 -15.58 3.53
N VAL A 297 3.05 -16.00 4.30
CA VAL A 297 1.76 -15.30 4.38
C VAL A 297 1.92 -13.89 4.96
N ALA A 298 2.77 -13.72 5.98
CA ALA A 298 3.03 -12.40 6.54
C ALA A 298 3.77 -11.48 5.57
N MET A 299 4.75 -12.02 4.85
CA MET A 299 5.46 -11.29 3.79
C MET A 299 4.53 -10.93 2.62
N ALA A 300 3.65 -11.84 2.22
CA ALA A 300 2.67 -11.60 1.17
C ALA A 300 1.76 -10.41 1.50
N ALA A 301 1.17 -10.39 2.71
CA ALA A 301 0.33 -9.28 3.15
C ALA A 301 1.08 -7.92 3.17
N ALA A 302 2.33 -7.92 3.64
CA ALA A 302 3.17 -6.71 3.62
C ALA A 302 3.52 -6.27 2.19
N SER A 303 3.83 -7.21 1.29
CA SER A 303 4.11 -6.94 -0.12
C SER A 303 2.89 -6.39 -0.86
N ALA A 304 1.68 -6.87 -0.56
CA ALA A 304 0.46 -6.34 -1.14
C ALA A 304 0.21 -4.89 -0.74
N TRP A 305 0.36 -4.57 0.56
CA TRP A 305 0.26 -3.19 1.01
C TRP A 305 1.34 -2.33 0.32
N LEU A 306 2.59 -2.79 0.27
CA LEU A 306 3.66 -2.02 -0.36
C LEU A 306 3.42 -1.82 -1.87
N PHE A 307 2.92 -2.84 -2.57
CA PHE A 307 2.57 -2.74 -3.98
C PHE A 307 1.51 -1.68 -4.22
N VAL A 308 0.38 -1.75 -3.50
CA VAL A 308 -0.72 -0.80 -3.68
C VAL A 308 -0.28 0.63 -3.31
N ALA A 309 0.60 0.77 -2.30
CA ALA A 309 1.21 2.05 -1.96
C ALA A 309 2.05 2.63 -3.12
N ASN A 310 2.58 1.80 -4.01
CA ASN A 310 3.38 2.23 -5.16
C ASN A 310 2.58 2.41 -6.46
N VAL A 311 1.29 2.06 -6.50
CA VAL A 311 0.48 2.18 -7.73
C VAL A 311 -0.85 2.93 -7.57
N SER A 312 -1.35 3.11 -6.34
CA SER A 312 -2.71 3.61 -6.11
C SER A 312 -2.82 4.77 -5.13
N TYR A 313 -2.04 4.82 -4.06
CA TYR A 313 -2.29 5.77 -2.96
C TYR A 313 -1.10 6.64 -2.63
N GLY A 314 -1.38 7.89 -2.25
CA GLY A 314 -0.38 8.80 -1.74
C GLY A 314 0.11 8.39 -0.36
N MET A 315 1.39 8.63 -0.09
CA MET A 315 2.05 8.22 1.14
C MET A 315 1.48 8.89 2.40
N TRP A 316 0.81 10.04 2.24
CA TRP A 316 0.25 10.85 3.33
C TRP A 316 -1.22 10.58 3.61
N GLN A 317 -1.81 9.57 2.98
CA GLN A 317 -3.19 9.19 3.26
C GLN A 317 -3.27 8.50 4.64
N SER A 318 -3.92 9.17 5.60
CA SER A 318 -4.00 8.68 6.98
C SER A 318 -4.66 7.32 7.08
N TRP A 319 -5.73 7.07 6.32
CA TRP A 319 -6.42 5.78 6.32
C TRP A 319 -5.51 4.65 5.79
N TRP A 320 -4.64 4.93 4.82
CA TRP A 320 -3.72 3.96 4.24
C TRP A 320 -2.58 3.58 5.20
N ILE A 321 -2.02 4.57 5.90
CA ILE A 321 -1.05 4.35 6.98
C ILE A 321 -1.71 3.57 8.12
N ALA A 322 -2.92 3.97 8.53
CA ALA A 322 -3.67 3.25 9.56
C ALA A 322 -3.93 1.80 9.16
N MET A 323 -4.22 1.54 7.89
CA MET A 323 -4.43 0.21 7.34
C MET A 323 -3.18 -0.68 7.47
N ALA A 324 -1.97 -0.12 7.31
CA ALA A 324 -0.73 -0.87 7.52
C ALA A 324 -0.62 -1.41 8.96
N PHE A 325 -0.90 -0.55 9.94
CA PHE A 325 -0.89 -0.92 11.35
C PHE A 325 -2.02 -1.89 11.70
N LEU A 326 -3.24 -1.66 11.19
CA LEU A 326 -4.37 -2.55 11.39
C LEU A 326 -4.08 -3.93 10.83
N LEU A 327 -3.57 -4.03 9.60
CA LEU A 327 -3.17 -5.28 8.97
C LEU A 327 -2.14 -6.02 9.83
N ALA A 328 -1.10 -5.34 10.31
CA ALA A 328 -0.08 -5.94 11.17
C ALA A 328 -0.65 -6.42 12.52
N ILE A 329 -1.60 -5.70 13.12
CA ILE A 329 -2.31 -6.12 14.34
C ILE A 329 -3.16 -7.37 14.06
N LEU A 330 -3.95 -7.38 13.00
CA LEU A 330 -4.79 -8.52 12.61
C LEU A 330 -3.95 -9.77 12.33
N MET A 331 -2.80 -9.61 11.66
CA MET A 331 -1.86 -10.69 11.41
C MET A 331 -1.30 -11.28 12.71
N LYS A 332 -0.89 -10.43 13.67
CA LYS A 332 -0.41 -10.89 14.98
C LYS A 332 -1.48 -11.68 15.73
N ILE A 333 -2.70 -11.17 15.76
CA ILE A 333 -3.85 -11.83 16.39
C ILE A 333 -4.13 -13.18 15.72
N ALA A 334 -4.13 -13.23 14.39
CA ALA A 334 -4.35 -14.46 13.63
C ALA A 334 -3.29 -15.53 13.94
N PHE A 335 -2.01 -15.16 14.01
CA PHE A 335 -0.95 -16.09 14.39
C PHE A 335 -1.06 -16.58 15.84
N ALA A 336 -1.49 -15.72 16.77
CA ALA A 336 -1.75 -16.13 18.15
C ALA A 336 -2.94 -17.11 18.25
N ALA A 337 -3.97 -16.91 17.43
CA ALA A 337 -5.13 -17.82 17.36
C ALA A 337 -4.77 -19.19 16.76
N GLY A 338 -3.94 -19.22 15.71
CA GLY A 338 -3.57 -20.46 15.03
C GLY A 338 -2.53 -21.33 15.75
N THR A 339 -1.84 -20.80 16.76
CA THR A 339 -0.74 -21.48 17.48
C THR A 339 -1.14 -22.19 18.77
N ARG A 340 -2.28 -21.84 19.39
CA ARG A 340 -2.77 -22.60 20.57
C ARG A 340 -3.18 -24.01 20.13
N LYS A 341 -2.32 -25.00 20.41
CA LYS A 341 -2.73 -26.40 20.53
C LYS A 341 -3.94 -26.44 21.44
N ALA A 342 -5.05 -26.97 20.94
CA ALA A 342 -6.12 -27.39 21.82
C ALA A 342 -5.68 -28.74 22.38
N ASP A 343 -5.46 -28.78 23.69
CA ASP A 343 -5.63 -29.98 24.50
C ASP A 343 -7.01 -30.61 24.26
#